data_AF-A0A4Q3VA55-F1
#
_entry.id   AF-A0A4Q3VA55-F1
#
_cell.length_a   1.000
_cell.length_b   1.000
_cell.length_c   1.000
_cell.angle_alpha   90.00
_cell.angle_beta   90.00
_cell.angle_gamma   90.00
#
_symmetry.space_group_name_H-M   'P 1'
#
loop_
_entity.id
_entity.type
_entity.pdbx_description
1 polymer ?
#
loop_
_entity_poly.entity_id
_entity_poly.type
_entity_poly.pdbx_seq_one_letter_code
_entity_poly.pdbx_strand_id
1 'polypeptide(L)'
;DKGKEGLVAAVSPKEQKLLLVQKSEEGEDQYIPLNASVKHQKAKQQGERSSRFLKPMPIHISNVQLLDSDGKPTRVGRRVEDGKLVRYAKKSGETIAEPEYKL
;
A
#
# COMPACT_ATOMS: atom_id res chain seq x y z
N ASP A 1 8.65 -7.80 -6.82
CA ASP A 1 7.80 -8.42 -5.78
C ASP A 1 6.45 -8.83 -6.35
N LYS A 2 6.26 -10.11 -6.68
CA LYS A 2 4.94 -10.65 -7.06
C LYS A 2 4.38 -11.46 -5.89
N GLY A 3 3.10 -11.31 -5.60
CA GLY A 3 2.39 -12.11 -4.59
C GLY A 3 2.58 -11.67 -3.14
N LYS A 4 3.27 -10.56 -2.87
CA LYS A 4 3.34 -9.99 -1.52
C LYS A 4 2.11 -9.13 -1.24
N GLU A 5 1.68 -9.15 0.01
CA GLU A 5 0.51 -8.43 0.50
C GLU A 5 0.93 -7.32 1.48
N GLY A 6 0.15 -6.26 1.55
CA GLY A 6 0.43 -5.15 2.46
C GLY A 6 -0.61 -4.06 2.44
N LEU A 7 -0.37 -3.05 3.26
CA LEU A 7 -1.20 -1.88 3.47
C LEU A 7 -0.72 -0.71 2.62
N VAL A 8 -1.66 0.16 2.24
CA VAL A 8 -1.35 1.39 1.52
C VAL A 8 -0.99 2.47 2.53
N ALA A 9 0.29 2.89 2.53
CA ALA A 9 0.78 3.95 3.42
C ALA A 9 0.50 5.36 2.87
N ALA A 10 0.63 5.53 1.56
CA ALA A 10 0.35 6.80 0.89
C ALA A 10 -0.03 6.59 -0.57
N VAL A 11 -0.82 7.51 -1.11
CA VAL A 11 -1.27 7.52 -2.51
C VAL A 11 -0.91 8.86 -3.14
N SER A 12 -0.38 8.82 -4.36
CA SER A 12 -0.21 9.98 -5.23
C SER A 12 -1.15 9.84 -6.44
N PRO A 13 -2.35 10.44 -6.42
CA PRO A 13 -3.32 10.29 -7.49
C PRO A 13 -2.82 10.83 -8.84
N LYS A 14 -2.06 11.94 -8.82
CA LYS A 14 -1.50 12.56 -10.04
C LYS A 14 -0.52 11.64 -10.76
N GLU A 15 0.31 10.93 -10.01
CA GLU A 15 1.30 10.01 -10.57
C GLU A 15 0.79 8.57 -10.72
N GLN A 16 -0.46 8.30 -10.30
CA GLN A 16 -1.05 6.96 -10.26
C GLN A 16 -0.19 5.95 -9.51
N LYS A 17 0.46 6.41 -8.43
CA LYS A 17 1.42 5.66 -7.64
C LYS A 17 0.99 5.55 -6.20
N LEU A 18 1.45 4.51 -5.55
CA LEU A 18 1.19 4.25 -4.13
C LEU A 18 2.39 3.62 -3.44
N LEU A 19 2.54 3.92 -2.15
CA LEU A 19 3.52 3.32 -1.28
C LEU A 19 2.87 2.18 -0.49
N LEU A 20 3.45 0.98 -0.60
CA LEU A 20 2.98 -0.20 0.10
C LEU A 20 3.93 -0.57 1.25
N VAL A 21 3.34 -0.93 2.39
CA VAL A 21 4.06 -1.39 3.57
C VAL A 21 3.48 -2.70 4.09
N GLN A 22 4.34 -3.55 4.63
CA GLN A 22 3.96 -4.77 5.34
C GLN A 22 4.21 -4.55 6.84
N LYS A 23 3.35 -5.11 7.68
CA LYS A 23 3.57 -5.15 9.13
C LYS A 23 4.68 -6.16 9.44
N SER A 24 5.66 -5.78 10.27
CA SER A 24 6.68 -6.70 10.77
C SER A 24 6.12 -7.55 11.90
N GLU A 25 6.57 -8.80 12.00
CA GLU A 25 6.25 -9.69 13.14
C GLU A 25 6.96 -9.27 14.43
N GLU A 26 8.06 -8.49 14.32
CA GLU A 26 8.93 -8.11 15.44
C GLU A 26 8.47 -6.85 16.20
N GLY A 27 7.39 -6.19 15.77
CA GLY A 27 6.78 -5.08 16.52
C GLY A 27 5.69 -4.34 15.74
N GLU A 28 4.58 -4.02 16.42
CA GLU A 28 3.40 -3.36 15.84
C GLU A 28 3.70 -2.00 15.16
N ASP A 29 4.77 -1.32 15.59
CA ASP A 29 5.16 0.00 15.09
C ASP A 29 6.19 -0.02 13.95
N GLN A 30 6.67 -1.20 13.53
CA GLN A 30 7.68 -1.31 12.47
C GLN A 30 7.05 -1.76 11.15
N TYR A 31 7.01 -0.84 10.19
CA TYR A 31 6.56 -1.07 8.83
C TYR A 31 7.73 -1.31 7.88
N ILE A 32 7.68 -2.43 7.15
CA ILE A 32 8.69 -2.77 6.13
C ILE A 32 8.12 -2.42 4.76
N PRO A 33 8.81 -1.58 3.97
CA PRO A 33 8.34 -1.25 2.64
C PRO A 33 8.41 -2.45 1.69
N LEU A 34 7.33 -2.70 0.97
CA LEU A 34 7.23 -3.83 0.03
C LEU A 34 8.09 -3.65 -1.22
N ASN A 35 8.29 -2.40 -1.64
CA ASN A 35 9.22 -2.01 -2.67
C ASN A 35 10.14 -0.93 -2.11
N ALA A 36 11.44 -1.15 -2.17
CA ALA A 36 12.41 -0.23 -1.60
C ALA A 36 13.70 -0.24 -2.38
N SER A 37 14.37 0.91 -2.41
CA SER A 37 15.71 1.04 -2.97
C SER A 37 16.68 1.43 -1.87
N VAL A 38 17.88 0.84 -1.95
CA VAL A 38 19.00 1.25 -1.11
C VAL A 38 19.47 2.60 -1.59
N LYS A 39 19.40 3.62 -0.72
CA LYS A 39 19.93 4.94 -0.99
C LYS A 39 21.19 5.17 -0.16
N HIS A 40 22.27 5.50 -0.85
CA HIS A 40 23.51 5.96 -0.22
C HIS A 40 23.42 7.47 0.01
N GLN A 41 23.64 7.90 1.25
CA GLN A 41 23.77 9.30 1.59
C GLN A 41 25.19 9.60 2.02
N LYS A 42 25.78 10.55 1.29
CA LYS A 42 27.06 11.14 1.65
C LYS A 42 26.89 11.94 2.93
N ALA A 43 27.86 11.80 3.82
CA ALA A 43 28.00 12.66 5.00
C ALA A 43 28.01 14.13 4.57
N LYS A 44 27.28 14.98 5.30
CA LYS A 44 27.22 16.42 5.00
C LYS A 44 28.12 17.22 5.94
N GLN A 45 28.34 16.72 7.16
CA GLN A 45 29.20 17.36 8.15
C GLN A 45 30.48 16.57 8.38
N GLN A 46 31.53 17.28 8.77
CA GLN A 46 32.82 16.67 9.09
C GLN A 46 32.68 15.86 10.40
N GLY A 47 32.98 14.56 10.34
CA GLY A 47 32.81 13.62 11.45
C GLY A 47 31.60 12.68 11.31
N GLU A 48 30.68 12.94 10.37
CA GLU A 48 29.59 12.01 10.07
C GLU A 48 30.05 10.88 9.14
N ARG A 49 29.54 9.67 9.38
CA ARG A 49 29.76 8.53 8.47
C ARG A 49 28.73 8.55 7.34
N SER A 50 29.18 8.22 6.13
CA SER A 50 28.26 7.97 5.02
C SER A 50 27.35 6.80 5.37
N SER A 51 26.04 6.97 5.17
CA SER A 51 25.04 6.00 5.57
C SER A 51 24.37 5.38 4.36
N ARG A 52 23.85 4.17 4.58
CA ARG A 52 23.02 3.45 3.64
C ARG A 52 21.69 3.22 4.31
N PHE A 53 20.62 3.75 3.72
CA PHE A 53 19.27 3.57 4.24
C PHE A 53 18.34 3.02 3.18
N LEU A 54 17.36 2.25 3.63
CA LEU A 54 16.33 1.70 2.77
C LEU A 54 15.26 2.78 2.57
N LYS A 55 15.05 3.22 1.32
CA LYS A 55 14.00 4.20 1.01
C LYS A 55 12.81 3.50 0.37
N PRO A 56 11.59 3.67 0.90
CA PRO A 56 10.37 3.11 0.30
C PRO A 56 10.15 3.72 -1.09
N MET A 57 9.88 2.87 -2.08
CA MET A 57 9.68 3.27 -3.48
C MET A 57 8.22 3.03 -3.89
N PRO A 58 7.61 3.98 -4.63
CA PRO A 58 6.24 3.82 -5.08
C PRO A 58 6.11 2.72 -6.13
N ILE A 59 4.92 2.11 -6.17
CA ILE A 59 4.49 1.16 -7.18
C ILE A 59 3.33 1.78 -7.95
N HIS A 60 3.20 1.47 -9.25
CA HIS A 60 2.08 1.94 -10.06
C HIS A 60 0.78 1.21 -9.69
N ILE A 61 -0.34 1.93 -9.64
CA ILE A 61 -1.65 1.41 -9.20
C ILE A 61 -2.17 0.25 -10.05
N SER A 62 -1.78 0.15 -11.32
CA SER A 62 -2.18 -0.96 -12.19
C SER A 62 -1.58 -2.31 -11.78
N ASN A 63 -0.51 -2.30 -10.98
CA ASN A 63 0.24 -3.51 -10.61
C ASN A 63 -0.24 -4.10 -9.27
N VAL A 64 -1.29 -3.53 -8.68
CA VAL A 64 -1.87 -4.00 -7.42
C VAL A 64 -3.33 -4.37 -7.60
N GLN A 65 -3.83 -5.25 -6.74
CA GLN A 65 -5.24 -5.62 -6.67
C GLN A 65 -5.71 -5.50 -5.22
N LEU A 66 -7.00 -5.25 -5.02
CA LEU A 66 -7.61 -5.26 -3.70
C LEU A 66 -7.65 -6.71 -3.22
N LEU A 67 -7.34 -6.94 -1.94
CA LEU A 67 -7.60 -8.22 -1.30
C LEU A 67 -9.02 -8.20 -0.75
N ASP A 68 -9.76 -9.26 -1.04
CA ASP A 68 -11.09 -9.51 -0.49
C ASP A 68 -11.01 -9.94 0.98
N SER A 69 -12.16 -10.01 1.65
CA SER A 69 -12.32 -10.66 2.96
C SER A 69 -11.76 -12.09 2.96
N ASP A 70 -11.91 -12.81 1.85
CA ASP A 70 -11.38 -14.16 1.61
C ASP A 70 -9.86 -14.23 1.40
N GLY A 71 -9.13 -13.10 1.46
CA GLY A 71 -7.70 -13.01 1.19
C GLY A 71 -7.32 -13.21 -0.29
N LYS A 72 -8.30 -13.29 -1.19
CA LYS A 72 -8.06 -13.47 -2.63
C LYS A 72 -8.01 -12.11 -3.32
N PRO A 73 -7.16 -11.93 -4.35
CA PRO A 73 -7.11 -10.69 -5.10
C PRO A 73 -8.35 -10.54 -6.00
N THR A 74 -8.97 -9.36 -5.99
CA THR A 74 -10.23 -9.09 -6.69
C THR A 74 -10.20 -7.78 -7.48
N ARG A 75 -11.09 -7.73 -8.49
CA ARG A 75 -11.42 -6.49 -9.21
C ARG A 75 -12.65 -5.85 -8.56
N VAL A 76 -12.68 -4.53 -8.57
CA VAL A 76 -13.79 -3.75 -8.02
C VAL A 76 -14.88 -3.51 -9.07
N GLY A 77 -16.13 -3.71 -8.69
CA GLY A 77 -17.33 -3.26 -9.41
C GLY A 77 -18.03 -2.14 -8.63
N ARG A 78 -19.05 -1.53 -9.25
CA ARG A 78 -19.94 -0.56 -8.60
C ARG A 78 -21.39 -1.01 -8.79
N ARG A 79 -22.19 -0.98 -7.72
CA ARG A 79 -23.64 -1.25 -7.76
C ARG A 79 -24.37 -0.24 -6.86
N VAL A 80 -25.68 -0.13 -7.04
CA VAL A 80 -26.52 0.70 -6.17
C VAL A 80 -27.14 -0.20 -5.12
N GLU A 81 -26.87 0.10 -3.85
CA GLU A 81 -27.52 -0.51 -2.68
C GLU A 81 -28.17 0.61 -1.87
N ASP A 82 -29.46 0.48 -1.57
CA ASP A 82 -30.22 1.44 -0.76
C ASP A 82 -30.07 2.91 -1.21
N GLY A 83 -30.02 3.12 -2.53
CA GLY A 83 -29.85 4.45 -3.15
C GLY A 83 -28.43 5.01 -3.11
N LYS A 84 -27.45 4.29 -2.54
CA LYS A 84 -26.04 4.67 -2.48
C LYS A 84 -25.20 3.85 -3.46
N LEU A 85 -24.23 4.52 -4.10
CA LEU A 85 -23.29 3.85 -5.00
C LEU A 85 -22.18 3.20 -4.18
N VAL A 86 -22.24 1.87 -4.05
CA VAL A 86 -21.26 1.09 -3.30
C VAL A 86 -20.26 0.41 -4.23
N ARG A 87 -19.05 0.20 -3.72
CA ARG A 87 -18.05 -0.65 -4.38
C ARG A 87 -18.23 -2.08 -3.89
N TYR A 88 -18.14 -3.05 -4.79
CA TYR A 88 -18.22 -4.47 -4.44
C TYR A 88 -17.07 -5.26 -5.08
N ALA A 89 -16.63 -6.34 -4.43
CA ALA A 89 -15.65 -7.26 -4.97
C ALA A 89 -16.32 -8.16 -6.02
N LYS A 90 -15.80 -8.19 -7.25
CA LYS A 90 -16.42 -8.96 -8.34
C LYS A 90 -16.34 -10.48 -8.16
N LYS A 91 -15.45 -11.00 -7.31
CA LYS A 91 -15.30 -12.44 -7.09
C LYS A 91 -16.25 -12.95 -6.00
N SER A 92 -16.25 -12.35 -4.81
CA SER A 92 -17.14 -12.73 -3.70
C SER A 92 -18.55 -12.15 -3.83
N GLY A 93 -18.70 -11.00 -4.50
CA GLY A 93 -19.94 -10.22 -4.49
C GLY A 93 -20.14 -9.39 -3.23
N GLU A 94 -19.18 -9.41 -2.30
CA GLU A 94 -19.23 -8.69 -1.04
C GLU A 94 -19.01 -7.18 -1.24
N THR A 95 -19.72 -6.38 -0.45
CA THR A 95 -19.59 -4.92 -0.46
C THR A 95 -18.28 -4.52 0.23
N ILE A 96 -17.46 -3.74 -0.47
CA ILE A 96 -16.20 -3.23 0.07
C ILE A 96 -16.54 -2.07 0.99
N ALA A 97 -16.32 -2.25 2.30
CA ALA A 97 -16.56 -1.22 3.30
C ALA A 97 -15.74 0.06 2.99
N GLU A 98 -16.33 1.22 3.27
CA GLU A 98 -15.58 2.46 3.31
C GLU A 98 -14.69 2.45 4.56
N PRO A 99 -13.37 2.62 4.42
CA PRO A 99 -12.51 2.69 5.60
C PRO A 99 -12.82 3.96 6.39
N GLU A 100 -12.83 3.86 7.71
CA GLU A 100 -12.94 5.02 8.59
C GLU A 100 -11.69 5.89 8.46
N TYR A 101 -11.78 6.97 7.69
CA TYR A 101 -10.71 7.96 7.61
C TYR A 101 -10.73 8.82 8.87
N LYS A 102 -9.76 8.62 9.77
CA LYS A 102 -9.45 9.61 10.81
C LYS A 102 -8.77 10.79 10.11
N LEU A 103 -9.51 11.89 9.96
CA LEU A 103 -8.99 13.19 9.53
C LEU A 103 -8.06 13.77 10.60
#